data_AF-A0A9Q0ZB06-F1
#
_entry.id   AF-A0A9Q0ZB06-F1
#
_cell.length_a   1.000
_cell.length_b   1.000
_cell.length_c   1.000
_cell.angle_alpha   90.00
_cell.angle_beta   90.00
_cell.angle_gamma   90.00
#
_symmetry.space_group_name_H-M   'P 1'
#
loop_
_entity.id
_entity.type
_entity.pdbx_description
1 polymer ?
#
loop_
_entity_poly.entity_id
_entity_poly.type
_entity_poly.pdbx_seq_one_letter_code
_entity_poly.pdbx_strand_id
1 'polypeptide(L)'
;MPCTVSVLKRGNCRDLIQALNSACCLKSGESLLLAEVYDHKIYRLLENPFEPLVSIKDEDHIVAYRFCGKGAGRKKLEIVHRDKCTPDILKCNVGKYFGTPLITYMDEDSPSGADIYLAASRLISPLKRACSSTMAHSGKDDGFLLEANGETSSGCNGQCESMDQSMGNTELEGTDSQEFPFQLFLTDDRYLSCKPIFKDSVIKSGNRIKVIFEWTEKEHKLYDCSSLKDLPEVYHKTGYRTKKTRQEAVSLFSCLEAFLTEEPLGPDDMWYCPSCEEHRQATKKLDLWMLPDILVFHLKRFSYSRYLKNKLDTFVDFPVHNLDLSKYVKKKDGKSYTYELYAISNHYGGLGGGHYTAFAKLIEENRWYSFDDSRVSPVNDADIKTSAAYVLFYQRVKTESKAELGETSQAHAGPLKCHGSVNSAIASRSASFVVI
;
A
#
# COMPACT_ATOMS: atom_id res chain seq x y z
N MET A 1 -8.17 -15.81 10.88
CA MET A 1 -9.25 -15.98 9.89
C MET A 1 -9.68 -14.61 9.40
N PRO A 2 -9.80 -14.40 8.08
CA PRO A 2 -10.31 -13.14 7.54
C PRO A 2 -11.79 -12.95 7.92
N CYS A 3 -12.15 -11.74 8.32
CA CYS A 3 -13.52 -11.36 8.66
C CYS A 3 -13.94 -10.17 7.80
N THR A 4 -15.12 -10.23 7.19
CA THR A 4 -15.67 -9.14 6.37
C THR A 4 -16.87 -8.54 7.08
N VAL A 5 -16.81 -7.23 7.32
CA VAL A 5 -17.92 -6.45 7.87
C VAL A 5 -18.21 -5.27 6.96
N SER A 6 -19.46 -4.82 6.92
CA SER A 6 -19.87 -3.62 6.18
C SER A 6 -20.28 -2.54 7.19
N VAL A 7 -19.69 -1.36 7.04
CA VAL A 7 -20.00 -0.18 7.87
C VAL A 7 -20.18 1.05 6.97
N LEU A 8 -20.88 2.06 7.49
CA LEU A 8 -21.09 3.30 6.73
C LEU A 8 -19.77 4.04 6.54
N LYS A 9 -19.51 4.50 5.30
CA LYS A 9 -18.27 5.22 4.95
C LYS A 9 -18.05 6.51 5.77
N ARG A 10 -19.14 7.15 6.21
CA ARG A 10 -19.12 8.35 7.06
C ARG A 10 -19.07 8.03 8.57
N GLY A 11 -18.97 6.75 8.94
CA GLY A 11 -18.85 6.30 10.32
C GLY A 11 -17.46 6.52 10.90
N ASN A 12 -17.25 6.01 12.11
CA ASN A 12 -15.99 6.08 12.84
C ASN A 12 -15.52 4.69 13.30
N CYS A 13 -14.33 4.62 13.90
CA CYS A 13 -13.73 3.37 14.35
C CYS A 13 -14.61 2.61 15.36
N ARG A 14 -15.45 3.29 16.15
CA ARG A 14 -16.41 2.64 17.05
C ARG A 14 -17.42 1.79 16.27
N ASP A 15 -17.92 2.29 15.14
CA ASP A 15 -18.87 1.56 14.29
C ASP A 15 -18.22 0.30 13.72
N LEU A 16 -16.97 0.41 13.28
CA LEU A 16 -16.17 -0.72 12.79
C LEU A 16 -15.88 -1.76 13.88
N ILE A 17 -15.45 -1.30 15.07
CA ILE A 17 -15.22 -2.18 16.22
C ILE A 17 -16.51 -2.89 16.62
N GLN A 18 -17.65 -2.18 16.64
CA GLN A 18 -18.95 -2.79 16.97
C GLN A 18 -19.38 -3.84 15.94
N ALA A 19 -19.18 -3.57 14.65
CA ALA A 19 -19.47 -4.54 13.60
C ALA A 19 -18.59 -5.79 13.72
N LEU A 20 -17.28 -5.61 13.99
CA LEU A 20 -16.34 -6.71 14.22
C LEU A 20 -16.64 -7.47 15.50
N ASN A 21 -17.04 -6.81 16.58
CA ASN A 21 -17.43 -7.47 17.83
C ASN A 21 -18.57 -8.46 17.60
N SER A 22 -19.58 -8.04 16.84
CA SER A 22 -20.72 -8.88 16.46
C SER A 22 -20.29 -10.03 15.54
N ALA A 23 -19.50 -9.73 14.49
CA ALA A 23 -19.08 -10.73 13.51
C ALA A 23 -18.12 -11.78 14.07
N CYS A 24 -17.30 -11.41 15.06
CA CYS A 24 -16.31 -12.27 15.69
C CYS A 24 -16.79 -12.96 16.98
N CYS A 25 -18.06 -12.76 17.36
CA CYS A 25 -18.70 -13.30 18.57
C CYS A 25 -17.86 -13.09 19.84
N LEU A 26 -17.43 -11.84 20.10
CA LEU A 26 -16.62 -11.54 21.28
C LEU A 26 -17.40 -11.79 22.59
N LYS A 27 -16.71 -12.38 23.57
CA LYS A 27 -17.28 -12.67 24.89
C LYS A 27 -17.31 -11.42 25.78
N SER A 28 -18.12 -11.46 26.84
CA SER A 28 -18.12 -10.41 27.88
C SER A 28 -16.71 -10.27 28.48
N GLY A 29 -16.16 -9.06 28.43
CA GLY A 29 -14.80 -8.76 28.89
C GLY A 29 -13.72 -8.84 27.80
N GLU A 30 -14.03 -9.28 26.58
CA GLU A 30 -13.09 -9.20 25.45
C GLU A 30 -13.12 -7.83 24.76
N SER A 31 -12.01 -7.43 24.16
CA SER A 31 -11.91 -6.21 23.35
C SER A 31 -11.09 -6.42 22.08
N LEU A 32 -11.29 -5.54 21.09
CA LEU A 32 -10.50 -5.49 19.87
C LEU A 32 -9.63 -4.24 19.85
N LEU A 33 -8.37 -4.42 19.47
CA LEU A 33 -7.47 -3.35 19.05
C LEU A 33 -7.28 -3.46 17.55
N LEU A 34 -7.69 -2.43 16.81
CA LEU A 34 -7.49 -2.38 15.37
C LEU A 34 -6.13 -1.73 15.06
N ALA A 35 -5.46 -2.26 14.05
CA ALA A 35 -4.18 -1.76 13.61
C ALA A 35 -4.07 -1.77 12.09
N GLU A 36 -3.41 -0.76 11.57
CA GLU A 36 -2.97 -0.70 10.17
C GLU A 36 -1.57 -1.32 10.09
N VAL A 37 -1.44 -2.36 9.27
CA VAL A 37 -0.18 -3.11 9.09
C VAL A 37 0.36 -2.85 7.70
N TYR A 38 1.65 -2.53 7.62
CA TYR A 38 2.36 -2.28 6.36
C TYR A 38 3.78 -2.83 6.45
N ASP A 39 4.27 -3.46 5.38
CA ASP A 39 5.61 -4.07 5.31
C ASP A 39 5.93 -4.92 6.56
N HIS A 40 4.96 -5.75 6.96
CA HIS A 40 5.08 -6.66 8.12
C HIS A 40 5.31 -5.96 9.47
N LYS A 41 4.90 -4.70 9.63
CA LYS A 41 5.05 -3.88 10.85
C LYS A 41 3.73 -3.16 11.18
N ILE A 42 3.48 -2.89 12.47
CA ILE A 42 2.32 -2.08 12.86
C ILE A 42 2.67 -0.61 12.64
N TYR A 43 2.05 -0.02 11.62
CA TYR A 43 2.22 1.39 11.31
C TYR A 43 1.44 2.24 12.32
N ARG A 44 0.18 1.89 12.54
CA ARG A 44 -0.75 2.69 13.35
C ARG A 44 -1.71 1.82 14.14
N LEU A 45 -1.98 2.22 15.37
CA LEU A 45 -3.04 1.65 16.21
C LEU A 45 -4.24 2.61 16.16
N LEU A 46 -5.42 2.09 15.83
CA LEU A 46 -6.67 2.86 15.78
C LEU A 46 -7.30 2.89 17.18
N GLU A 47 -6.64 3.58 18.11
CA GLU A 47 -7.04 3.64 19.51
C GLU A 47 -8.17 4.63 19.78
N ASN A 48 -8.34 5.64 18.91
CA ASN A 48 -9.40 6.62 19.05
C ASN A 48 -10.71 6.07 18.45
N PRO A 49 -11.73 5.75 19.27
CA PRO A 49 -12.99 5.21 18.76
C PRO A 49 -13.75 6.21 17.87
N PHE A 50 -13.48 7.51 18.00
CA PHE A 50 -14.13 8.55 17.19
C PHE A 50 -13.36 8.87 15.91
N GLU A 51 -12.25 8.18 15.63
CA GLU A 51 -11.50 8.40 14.40
C GLU A 51 -12.37 8.06 13.17
N PRO A 52 -12.54 8.99 12.21
CA PRO A 52 -13.34 8.77 11.02
C PRO A 52 -12.82 7.60 10.17
N LEU A 53 -13.73 6.76 9.67
CA LEU A 53 -13.36 5.64 8.80
C LEU A 53 -12.82 6.07 7.43
N VAL A 54 -13.05 7.32 7.02
CA VAL A 54 -12.41 7.91 5.83
C VAL A 54 -10.88 7.95 5.95
N SER A 55 -10.33 7.82 7.16
CA SER A 55 -8.89 7.67 7.37
C SER A 55 -8.35 6.30 6.90
N ILE A 56 -9.21 5.28 6.78
CA ILE A 56 -8.90 3.94 6.27
C ILE A 56 -9.21 3.93 4.76
N LYS A 57 -8.18 3.77 3.94
CA LYS A 57 -8.24 3.83 2.49
C LYS A 57 -8.47 2.44 1.89
N ASP A 58 -8.84 2.42 0.61
CA ASP A 58 -8.81 1.18 -0.18
C ASP A 58 -7.39 0.61 -0.17
N GLU A 59 -7.28 -0.72 -0.14
CA GLU A 59 -6.02 -1.48 -0.10
C GLU A 59 -5.22 -1.39 1.22
N ASP A 60 -5.75 -0.70 2.24
CA ASP A 60 -5.17 -0.76 3.59
C ASP A 60 -5.35 -2.16 4.18
N HIS A 61 -4.34 -2.65 4.89
CA HIS A 61 -4.40 -3.92 5.60
C HIS A 61 -4.71 -3.67 7.07
N ILE A 62 -5.95 -3.98 7.47
CA ILE A 62 -6.42 -3.79 8.84
C ILE A 62 -6.45 -5.12 9.59
N VAL A 63 -5.79 -5.13 10.75
CA VAL A 63 -5.71 -6.29 11.64
C VAL A 63 -6.45 -5.99 12.93
N ALA A 64 -7.31 -6.91 13.34
CA ALA A 64 -8.01 -6.84 14.62
C ALA A 64 -7.39 -7.82 15.61
N TYR A 65 -6.74 -7.29 16.66
CA TYR A 65 -6.18 -8.09 17.75
C TYR A 65 -7.20 -8.24 18.88
N ARG A 66 -7.46 -9.49 19.27
CA ARG A 66 -8.41 -9.81 20.34
C ARG A 66 -7.70 -9.89 21.70
N PHE A 67 -8.30 -9.26 22.70
CA PHE A 67 -7.78 -9.17 24.06
C PHE A 67 -8.80 -9.58 25.11
N CYS A 68 -8.34 -10.21 26.18
CA CYS A 68 -9.11 -10.40 27.41
C CYS A 68 -8.87 -9.17 28.32
N GLY A 69 -9.87 -8.31 28.48
CA GLY A 69 -9.81 -7.09 29.30
C GLY A 69 -9.65 -5.79 28.50
N LYS A 70 -9.79 -4.65 29.20
CA LYS A 70 -9.53 -3.31 28.64
C LYS A 70 -8.05 -2.95 28.85
N GLY A 71 -7.31 -2.71 27.78
CA GLY A 71 -5.88 -2.36 27.83
C GLY A 71 -5.58 -0.86 27.81
N ALA A 72 -6.52 0.00 28.21
CA ALA A 72 -6.29 1.45 28.26
C ALA A 72 -5.16 1.76 29.25
N GLY A 73 -4.13 2.49 28.80
CA GLY A 73 -2.98 2.89 29.62
C GLY A 73 -1.90 1.83 29.83
N ARG A 74 -2.14 0.56 29.41
CA ARG A 74 -1.12 -0.49 29.53
C ARG A 74 -0.07 -0.38 28.43
N LYS A 75 1.18 -0.72 28.78
CA LYS A 75 2.25 -0.89 27.79
C LYS A 75 1.93 -2.02 26.83
N LYS A 76 2.35 -1.85 25.58
CA LYS A 76 2.13 -2.85 24.52
C LYS A 76 3.46 -3.45 24.10
N LEU A 77 3.49 -4.77 23.94
CA LEU A 77 4.60 -5.49 23.32
C LEU A 77 4.21 -5.86 21.89
N GLU A 78 4.91 -5.30 20.91
CA GLU A 78 4.79 -5.61 19.49
C GLU A 78 5.94 -6.55 19.09
N ILE A 79 5.59 -7.66 18.43
CA ILE A 79 6.53 -8.65 17.92
C ILE A 79 6.45 -8.63 16.40
N VAL A 80 7.55 -8.27 15.76
CA VAL A 80 7.72 -8.40 14.30
C VAL A 80 8.56 -9.62 13.98
N HIS A 81 8.29 -10.25 12.83
CA HIS A 81 8.93 -11.50 12.44
C HIS A 81 9.96 -11.26 11.34
N ARG A 82 11.18 -11.77 11.54
CA ARG A 82 12.28 -11.63 10.58
C ARG A 82 12.95 -12.97 10.33
N ASP A 83 13.13 -13.34 9.07
CA ASP A 83 13.93 -14.50 8.70
C ASP A 83 15.42 -14.20 8.86
N LYS A 84 16.14 -15.13 9.49
CA LYS A 84 17.59 -15.09 9.56
C LYS A 84 18.17 -15.55 8.22
N CYS A 85 18.55 -14.60 7.36
CA CYS A 85 19.24 -14.92 6.10
C CYS A 85 20.60 -15.57 6.38
N THR A 86 20.96 -16.61 5.63
CA THR A 86 22.34 -17.05 5.49
C THR A 86 23.15 -15.94 4.79
N PRO A 87 24.41 -15.69 5.19
CA PRO A 87 25.21 -14.61 4.62
C PRO A 87 25.61 -14.94 3.18
N ASP A 88 24.81 -14.50 2.21
CA ASP A 88 25.22 -14.45 0.80
C ASP A 88 25.93 -13.12 0.53
N ILE A 89 27.15 -13.21 -0.01
CA ILE A 89 28.24 -12.21 0.02
C ILE A 89 27.93 -10.88 -0.73
N LEU A 90 26.73 -10.69 -1.27
CA LEU A 90 26.43 -9.52 -2.13
C LEU A 90 25.19 -8.70 -1.77
N LYS A 91 24.50 -8.93 -0.64
CA LYS A 91 23.44 -8.03 -0.16
C LYS A 91 23.49 -7.84 1.35
N CYS A 92 23.46 -6.57 1.78
CA CYS A 92 23.43 -6.06 3.16
C CYS A 92 22.80 -7.01 4.20
N ASN A 93 23.42 -7.05 5.40
CA ASN A 93 23.05 -7.76 6.64
C ASN A 93 21.63 -7.49 7.21
N VAL A 94 20.59 -7.38 6.38
CA VAL A 94 19.23 -7.06 6.81
C VAL A 94 18.33 -8.26 6.49
N GLY A 95 17.99 -9.04 7.51
CA GLY A 95 17.03 -10.15 7.39
C GLY A 95 15.67 -9.68 6.87
N LYS A 96 14.95 -10.55 6.16
CA LYS A 96 13.67 -10.21 5.52
C LYS A 96 12.53 -10.32 6.52
N TYR A 97 11.76 -9.24 6.71
CA TYR A 97 10.55 -9.27 7.52
C TYR A 97 9.42 -10.01 6.81
N PHE A 98 8.52 -10.65 7.57
CA PHE A 98 7.37 -11.36 7.00
C PHE A 98 6.18 -11.42 7.97
N GLY A 99 5.02 -11.82 7.43
CA GLY A 99 3.81 -12.08 8.20
C GLY A 99 3.16 -10.86 8.85
N THR A 100 2.14 -11.14 9.64
CA THR A 100 1.42 -10.16 10.46
C THR A 100 2.11 -10.03 11.82
N PRO A 101 2.44 -8.82 12.28
CA PRO A 101 2.96 -8.61 13.63
C PRO A 101 2.02 -9.17 14.70
N LEU A 102 2.57 -9.57 15.82
CA LEU A 102 1.77 -9.90 17.01
C LEU A 102 1.85 -8.74 18.01
N ILE A 103 0.79 -8.51 18.75
CA ILE A 103 0.79 -7.49 19.80
C ILE A 103 0.07 -7.99 21.04
N THR A 104 0.65 -7.72 22.21
CA THR A 104 0.01 -7.95 23.51
C THR A 104 0.13 -6.75 24.46
N TYR A 105 -0.67 -6.73 25.52
CA TYR A 105 -0.43 -5.86 26.67
C TYR A 105 0.58 -6.49 27.61
N MET A 106 1.38 -5.64 28.25
CA MET A 106 2.25 -5.97 29.37
C MET A 106 1.55 -5.60 30.68
N ASP A 107 1.74 -6.42 31.70
CA ASP A 107 1.20 -6.16 33.04
C ASP A 107 2.11 -5.20 33.84
N GLU A 108 3.42 -5.25 33.58
CA GLU A 108 4.43 -4.43 34.26
C GLU A 108 4.74 -3.12 33.52
N ASP A 109 4.88 -2.02 34.28
CA ASP A 109 5.27 -0.72 33.75
C ASP A 109 6.75 -0.67 33.32
N SER A 110 7.60 -1.52 33.90
CA SER A 110 9.02 -1.63 33.53
C SER A 110 9.42 -3.11 33.43
N PRO A 111 9.01 -3.79 32.35
CA PRO A 111 9.23 -5.23 32.24
C PRO A 111 10.71 -5.56 32.11
N SER A 112 11.10 -6.65 32.77
CA SER A 112 12.37 -7.31 32.56
C SER A 112 12.40 -8.02 31.21
N GLY A 113 13.59 -8.44 30.77
CA GLY A 113 13.73 -9.29 29.62
C GLY A 113 12.95 -10.60 29.78
N ALA A 114 12.94 -11.19 30.98
CA ALA A 114 12.18 -12.41 31.28
C ALA A 114 10.67 -12.22 31.04
N ASP A 115 10.10 -11.08 31.45
CA ASP A 115 8.68 -10.77 31.23
C ASP A 115 8.34 -10.69 29.74
N ILE A 116 9.23 -10.09 28.95
CA ILE A 116 9.07 -9.97 27.49
C ILE A 116 9.14 -11.35 26.82
N TYR A 117 10.09 -12.19 27.21
CA TYR A 117 10.18 -13.56 26.69
C TYR A 117 8.96 -14.39 27.06
N LEU A 118 8.45 -14.25 28.28
CA LEU A 118 7.24 -14.94 28.73
C LEU A 118 6.02 -14.50 27.92
N ALA A 119 5.83 -13.19 27.75
CA ALA A 119 4.74 -12.63 26.95
C ALA A 119 4.83 -13.06 25.47
N ALA A 120 6.03 -13.01 24.88
CA ALA A 120 6.26 -13.49 23.52
C ALA A 120 5.98 -14.99 23.38
N SER A 121 6.46 -15.81 24.31
CA SER A 121 6.22 -17.25 24.32
C SER A 121 4.74 -17.59 24.34
N ARG A 122 3.94 -16.86 25.13
CA ARG A 122 2.48 -17.01 25.16
C ARG A 122 1.85 -16.69 23.80
N LEU A 123 2.24 -15.57 23.17
CA LEU A 123 1.74 -15.15 21.85
C LEU A 123 2.12 -16.12 20.72
N ILE A 124 3.31 -16.70 20.77
CA ILE A 124 3.84 -17.59 19.74
C ILE A 124 3.37 -19.04 19.96
N SER A 125 3.02 -19.43 21.19
CA SER A 125 2.61 -20.80 21.52
C SER A 125 1.50 -21.39 20.63
N PRO A 126 0.47 -20.65 20.17
CA PRO A 126 -0.56 -21.19 19.29
C PRO A 126 -0.05 -21.54 17.89
N LEU A 127 1.13 -21.04 17.50
CA LEU A 127 1.78 -21.37 16.24
C LEU A 127 2.57 -22.67 16.31
N LYS A 128 2.76 -23.28 17.50
CA LYS A 128 3.50 -24.54 17.61
C LYS A 128 2.79 -25.63 16.82
N ARG A 129 3.55 -26.35 15.98
CA ARG A 129 3.05 -27.53 15.30
C ARG A 129 2.68 -28.59 16.34
N ALA A 130 1.56 -29.27 16.15
CA ALA A 130 1.23 -30.44 16.96
C ALA A 130 2.31 -31.51 16.73
N CYS A 131 2.98 -31.96 17.79
CA CYS A 131 3.94 -33.06 17.69
C CYS A 131 3.19 -34.34 17.27
N SER A 132 3.45 -34.87 16.08
CA SER A 132 3.14 -36.27 15.79
C SER A 132 4.15 -37.12 16.54
N SER A 133 3.79 -37.60 17.73
CA SER A 133 4.56 -38.64 18.40
C SER A 133 4.38 -39.95 17.65
N THR A 134 5.17 -40.18 16.61
CA THR A 134 5.43 -41.52 16.10
C THR A 134 6.89 -41.81 16.38
N MET A 135 7.18 -42.12 17.64
CA MET A 135 8.40 -42.85 17.99
C MET A 135 8.23 -44.26 17.44
N ALA A 136 8.77 -44.49 16.24
CA ALA A 136 9.07 -45.83 15.77
C ALA A 136 10.18 -46.38 16.68
N HIS A 137 9.80 -47.14 17.72
CA HIS A 137 10.74 -47.97 18.45
C HIS A 137 11.12 -49.16 17.57
N SER A 138 12.33 -49.11 17.03
CA SER A 138 13.06 -50.30 16.60
C SER A 138 13.47 -51.11 17.82
N GLY A 139 13.02 -52.36 17.94
CA GLY A 139 13.69 -53.34 18.81
C GLY A 139 12.82 -54.42 19.44
N LYS A 140 12.83 -55.58 18.77
CA LYS A 140 12.81 -56.97 19.29
C LYS A 140 11.52 -57.58 19.88
N ASP A 141 11.09 -58.64 19.17
CA ASP A 141 10.34 -59.80 19.64
C ASP A 141 10.82 -60.33 20.99
N ASP A 142 9.89 -60.60 21.89
CA ASP A 142 9.58 -61.96 22.35
C ASP A 142 8.20 -61.94 23.06
N GLY A 143 7.37 -62.93 22.73
CA GLY A 143 5.92 -62.90 22.96
C GLY A 143 5.43 -63.25 24.36
N PHE A 144 4.15 -62.97 24.62
CA PHE A 144 3.13 -63.97 24.97
C PHE A 144 1.72 -63.35 24.92
N LEU A 145 0.79 -64.11 24.36
CA LEU A 145 -0.65 -63.84 24.27
C LEU A 145 -1.33 -63.88 25.64
N LEU A 146 -2.33 -63.03 25.85
CA LEU A 146 -3.62 -63.39 26.49
C LEU A 146 -4.69 -62.33 26.17
N GLU A 147 -5.74 -62.78 25.51
CA GLU A 147 -7.00 -62.07 25.26
C GLU A 147 -7.80 -61.88 26.56
N ALA A 148 -8.58 -60.79 26.66
CA ALA A 148 -9.96 -60.82 27.14
C ALA A 148 -10.65 -59.44 27.04
N ASN A 149 -11.65 -59.38 26.17
CA ASN A 149 -12.98 -58.76 26.28
C ASN A 149 -13.27 -57.59 27.24
N GLY A 150 -14.02 -56.61 26.72
CA GLY A 150 -14.86 -55.74 27.55
C GLY A 150 -15.40 -54.51 26.83
N GLU A 151 -16.51 -54.66 26.09
CA GLU A 151 -17.33 -53.55 25.61
C GLU A 151 -18.05 -52.82 26.77
N THR A 152 -18.47 -51.58 26.48
CA THR A 152 -19.69 -50.86 26.94
C THR A 152 -19.52 -49.50 27.66
N SER A 153 -19.86 -48.46 26.88
CA SER A 153 -20.90 -47.42 27.10
C SER A 153 -20.93 -46.48 28.31
N SER A 154 -21.44 -45.27 28.00
CA SER A 154 -22.07 -44.25 28.85
C SER A 154 -21.10 -43.38 29.68
N GLY A 155 -21.06 -42.06 29.52
CA GLY A 155 -22.12 -41.12 29.92
C GLY A 155 -22.19 -41.10 31.44
N CYS A 156 -21.75 -40.07 32.18
CA CYS A 156 -22.45 -38.80 32.40
C CYS A 156 -21.56 -37.82 33.20
N ASN A 157 -21.94 -36.54 33.15
CA ASN A 157 -21.53 -35.43 34.02
C ASN A 157 -21.44 -35.75 35.52
N GLY A 158 -20.57 -35.01 36.22
CA GLY A 158 -20.64 -34.81 37.66
C GLY A 158 -19.45 -34.04 38.22
N GLN A 159 -19.68 -32.80 38.65
CA GLN A 159 -18.77 -31.96 39.44
C GLN A 159 -18.37 -32.62 40.77
N CYS A 160 -17.20 -32.29 41.31
CA CYS A 160 -16.89 -32.22 42.76
C CYS A 160 -15.39 -31.84 42.89
N GLU A 161 -15.08 -30.58 43.22
CA GLU A 161 -14.74 -30.05 44.55
C GLU A 161 -13.23 -30.10 44.88
N SER A 162 -12.85 -28.97 45.46
CA SER A 162 -11.63 -28.69 46.19
C SER A 162 -11.35 -29.68 47.31
N MET A 163 -10.11 -30.16 47.40
CA MET A 163 -9.55 -30.69 48.62
C MET A 163 -8.09 -30.24 48.74
N ASP A 164 -7.87 -29.26 49.62
CA ASP A 164 -6.56 -28.98 50.20
C ASP A 164 -6.13 -30.16 51.08
N GLN A 165 -4.92 -30.66 50.86
CA GLN A 165 -4.11 -31.25 51.94
C GLN A 165 -2.63 -31.25 51.56
N SER A 166 -1.84 -30.76 52.51
CA SER A 166 -0.46 -30.34 52.36
C SER A 166 0.55 -31.43 52.68
N MET A 167 1.77 -31.21 52.19
CA MET A 167 3.07 -31.63 52.75
C MET A 167 3.52 -33.08 52.52
N GLY A 168 4.31 -33.24 51.47
CA GLY A 168 5.38 -34.24 51.37
C GLY A 168 6.58 -33.58 50.67
N ASN A 169 7.46 -32.97 51.44
CA ASN A 169 8.73 -32.43 50.95
C ASN A 169 9.59 -33.57 50.40
N THR A 170 9.95 -33.49 49.13
CA THR A 170 11.14 -34.15 48.61
C THR A 170 11.87 -33.11 47.77
N GLU A 171 12.98 -32.67 48.33
CA GLU A 171 13.94 -31.76 47.72
C GLU A 171 14.37 -32.32 46.36
N LEU A 172 14.10 -31.55 45.31
CA LEU A 172 14.86 -31.61 44.08
C LEU A 172 15.45 -30.22 43.88
N GLU A 173 16.63 -30.01 44.46
CA GLU A 173 17.56 -29.04 43.94
C GLU A 173 17.87 -29.40 42.48
N GLY A 174 17.60 -28.45 41.60
CA GLY A 174 17.86 -28.55 40.18
C GLY A 174 17.52 -27.20 39.56
N THR A 175 18.53 -26.35 39.45
CA THR A 175 18.53 -25.07 38.72
C THR A 175 17.79 -25.16 37.39
N ASP A 176 16.52 -24.75 37.35
CA ASP A 176 15.80 -24.61 36.08
C ASP A 176 16.02 -23.19 35.55
N SER A 177 17.21 -22.97 35.00
CA SER A 177 17.45 -21.86 34.09
C SER A 177 16.56 -22.09 32.87
N GLN A 178 15.31 -21.62 32.94
CA GLN A 178 14.32 -21.74 31.86
C GLN A 178 14.86 -21.06 30.59
N GLU A 179 15.65 -21.76 29.79
CA GLU A 179 16.18 -21.24 28.53
C GLU A 179 15.00 -21.02 27.59
N PHE A 180 14.78 -19.78 27.19
CA PHE A 180 13.72 -19.47 26.25
C PHE A 180 14.09 -20.08 24.89
N PRO A 181 13.13 -20.73 24.19
CA PRO A 181 13.45 -21.60 23.06
C PRO A 181 13.95 -20.85 21.81
N PHE A 182 13.85 -19.52 21.81
CA PHE A 182 14.17 -18.61 20.70
C PHE A 182 14.82 -17.31 21.20
N GLN A 183 15.46 -16.58 20.29
CA GLN A 183 16.12 -15.29 20.57
C GLN A 183 15.20 -14.11 20.21
N LEU A 184 15.12 -13.12 21.10
CA LEU A 184 14.46 -11.84 20.83
C LEU A 184 15.47 -10.69 20.79
N PHE A 185 15.15 -9.69 19.97
CA PHE A 185 15.92 -8.46 19.85
C PHE A 185 15.04 -7.24 20.05
N LEU A 186 15.48 -6.29 20.88
CA LEU A 186 14.86 -4.99 21.02
C LEU A 186 15.21 -4.11 19.80
N THR A 187 14.22 -3.35 19.32
CA THR A 187 14.39 -2.41 18.22
C THR A 187 13.80 -1.03 18.55
N ASP A 188 14.33 0.00 17.90
CA ASP A 188 13.73 1.33 17.88
C ASP A 188 12.49 1.42 16.98
N ASP A 189 11.83 2.57 17.00
CA ASP A 189 10.62 2.84 16.24
C ASP A 189 10.78 2.78 14.72
N ARG A 190 12.00 2.97 14.22
CA ARG A 190 12.34 2.97 12.79
C ARG A 190 12.87 1.61 12.32
N TYR A 191 12.95 0.62 13.19
CA TYR A 191 13.49 -0.72 12.89
C TYR A 191 14.96 -0.70 12.44
N LEU A 192 15.73 0.29 12.91
CA LEU A 192 17.14 0.48 12.53
C LEU A 192 18.13 -0.13 13.53
N SER A 193 17.71 -0.34 14.77
CA SER A 193 18.50 -0.97 15.82
C SER A 193 18.04 -2.39 16.11
N CYS A 194 18.98 -3.26 16.48
CA CYS A 194 18.70 -4.66 16.80
C CYS A 194 19.63 -5.07 17.95
N LYS A 195 19.11 -5.06 19.18
CA LYS A 195 19.88 -5.36 20.39
C LYS A 195 19.36 -6.64 21.05
N PRO A 196 20.20 -7.65 21.36
CA PRO A 196 19.73 -8.86 22.01
C PRO A 196 19.13 -8.53 23.38
N ILE A 197 18.04 -9.21 23.75
CA ILE A 197 17.41 -9.07 25.07
C ILE A 197 17.96 -10.16 25.98
N PHE A 198 18.49 -9.75 27.14
CA PHE A 198 18.90 -10.64 28.23
C PHE A 198 17.84 -10.63 29.35
N LYS A 199 17.71 -11.73 30.10
CA LYS A 199 16.65 -11.91 31.11
C LYS A 199 16.62 -10.80 32.15
N ASP A 200 17.77 -10.44 32.70
CA ASP A 200 17.90 -9.46 33.78
C ASP A 200 17.90 -8.01 33.28
N SER A 201 17.73 -7.79 31.97
CA SER A 201 17.69 -6.45 31.39
C SER A 201 16.36 -5.77 31.72
N VAL A 202 16.42 -4.64 32.44
CA VAL A 202 15.25 -3.77 32.64
C VAL A 202 15.03 -2.92 31.39
N ILE A 203 13.88 -3.08 30.73
CA ILE A 203 13.59 -2.38 29.47
C ILE A 203 12.82 -1.08 29.73
N LYS A 204 13.56 0.04 29.70
CA LYS A 204 12.98 1.39 29.71
C LYS A 204 12.54 1.78 28.30
N SER A 205 11.35 1.34 27.89
CA SER A 205 10.68 1.81 26.67
C SER A 205 9.48 2.70 27.00
N GLY A 206 9.02 3.45 26.01
CA GLY A 206 7.75 4.18 26.08
C GLY A 206 6.53 3.25 26.16
N ASN A 207 5.37 3.73 25.72
CA ASN A 207 4.12 2.96 25.80
C ASN A 207 4.09 1.72 24.86
N ARG A 208 5.06 1.61 23.95
CA ARG A 208 5.24 0.47 23.04
C ARG A 208 6.66 -0.06 23.16
N ILE A 209 6.78 -1.37 23.36
CA ILE A 209 8.02 -2.13 23.30
C ILE A 209 7.96 -2.91 21.99
N LYS A 210 8.93 -2.70 21.10
CA LYS A 210 9.02 -3.39 19.82
C LYS A 210 10.16 -4.39 19.88
N VAL A 211 9.85 -5.65 19.57
CA VAL A 211 10.83 -6.73 19.53
C VAL A 211 10.77 -7.45 18.20
N ILE A 212 11.94 -7.89 17.75
CA ILE A 212 12.10 -8.73 16.58
C ILE A 212 12.24 -10.15 17.06
N PHE A 213 11.32 -11.01 16.63
CA PHE A 213 11.51 -12.45 16.70
C PHE A 213 12.20 -12.90 15.41
N GLU A 214 13.46 -13.32 15.57
CA GLU A 214 14.27 -13.86 14.48
C GLU A 214 14.03 -15.37 14.33
N TRP A 215 13.61 -15.75 13.13
CA TRP A 215 13.30 -17.13 12.78
C TRP A 215 14.54 -17.79 12.17
N THR A 216 15.00 -18.87 12.80
CA THR A 216 16.00 -19.76 12.21
C THR A 216 15.33 -21.01 11.63
N GLU A 217 16.10 -21.88 10.98
CA GLU A 217 15.60 -23.18 10.52
C GLU A 217 14.96 -24.01 11.65
N LYS A 218 15.43 -23.84 12.90
CA LYS A 218 14.86 -24.51 14.07
C LYS A 218 13.43 -24.04 14.32
N GLU A 219 13.18 -22.73 14.34
CA GLU A 219 11.85 -22.19 14.58
C GLU A 219 10.90 -22.51 13.43
N HIS A 220 11.36 -22.47 12.18
CA HIS A 220 10.54 -22.88 11.02
C HIS A 220 10.08 -24.35 11.07
N LYS A 221 10.84 -25.22 11.75
CA LYS A 221 10.44 -26.62 12.00
C LYS A 221 9.46 -26.76 13.16
N LEU A 222 9.57 -25.90 14.18
CA LEU A 222 8.76 -25.99 15.40
C LEU A 222 7.40 -25.29 15.29
N TYR A 223 7.34 -24.23 14.51
CA TYR A 223 6.16 -23.36 14.40
C TYR A 223 5.62 -23.36 12.97
N ASP A 224 4.30 -23.22 12.83
CA ASP A 224 3.62 -22.95 11.58
C ASP A 224 3.18 -21.48 11.54
N CYS A 225 3.86 -20.70 10.71
CA CYS A 225 3.56 -19.28 10.50
C CYS A 225 2.54 -19.04 9.39
N SER A 226 1.91 -20.07 8.83
CA SER A 226 0.88 -19.96 7.78
C SER A 226 -0.24 -18.98 8.17
N SER A 227 -0.67 -19.00 9.43
CA SER A 227 -1.71 -18.12 9.99
C SER A 227 -1.31 -16.64 10.08
N LEU A 228 -0.01 -16.34 10.00
CA LEU A 228 0.50 -14.97 9.95
C LEU A 228 0.56 -14.41 8.52
N LYS A 229 0.43 -15.27 7.51
CA LYS A 229 0.50 -14.89 6.09
C LYS A 229 -0.89 -14.46 5.60
N ASP A 230 -0.87 -13.59 4.60
CA ASP A 230 -2.04 -13.08 3.85
C ASP A 230 -3.05 -12.28 4.70
N LEU A 231 -2.79 -10.98 4.82
CA LEU A 231 -3.74 -10.03 5.38
C LEU A 231 -4.84 -9.71 4.34
N PRO A 232 -6.12 -9.78 4.70
CA PRO A 232 -7.20 -9.35 3.81
C PRO A 232 -7.17 -7.83 3.60
N GLU A 233 -7.34 -7.39 2.35
CA GLU A 233 -7.41 -5.97 1.97
C GLU A 233 -8.81 -5.38 2.29
N VAL A 234 -8.85 -4.09 2.67
CA VAL A 234 -10.10 -3.34 2.85
C VAL A 234 -10.62 -2.82 1.50
N TYR A 235 -11.90 -3.06 1.22
CA TYR A 235 -12.56 -2.61 -0.01
C TYR A 235 -13.77 -1.70 0.29
N HIS A 236 -13.80 -0.50 -0.29
CA HIS A 236 -15.01 0.32 -0.36
C HIS A 236 -15.91 -0.18 -1.52
N LYS A 237 -17.19 -0.46 -1.23
CA LYS A 237 -18.19 -1.07 -2.15
C LYS A 237 -18.47 -0.33 -3.47
N THR A 238 -17.76 0.76 -3.78
CA THR A 238 -17.91 1.57 -4.99
C THR A 238 -16.83 1.35 -6.05
N GLY A 239 -15.85 0.48 -5.83
CA GLY A 239 -14.83 0.13 -6.82
C GLY A 239 -15.18 -1.17 -7.54
N TYR A 240 -15.37 -1.11 -8.86
CA TYR A 240 -15.35 -2.30 -9.71
C TYR A 240 -14.10 -3.14 -9.42
N ARG A 241 -14.29 -4.46 -9.33
CA ARG A 241 -13.21 -5.44 -9.39
C ARG A 241 -12.27 -5.10 -10.55
N THR A 242 -11.04 -4.74 -10.27
CA THR A 242 -9.93 -5.30 -11.04
C THR A 242 -9.34 -6.40 -10.19
N LYS A 243 -9.81 -7.63 -10.44
CA LYS A 243 -8.95 -8.79 -10.20
C LYS A 243 -7.60 -8.47 -10.83
N LYS A 244 -6.52 -9.01 -10.27
CA LYS A 244 -5.14 -8.99 -10.82
C LYS A 244 -5.03 -9.79 -12.14
N THR A 245 -6.02 -9.64 -13.02
CA THR A 245 -5.98 -9.90 -14.45
C THR A 245 -5.26 -8.73 -15.11
N ARG A 246 -4.49 -9.00 -16.18
CA ARG A 246 -3.80 -8.00 -17.03
C ARG A 246 -4.50 -6.64 -16.97
N GLN A 247 -3.81 -5.58 -16.52
CA GLN A 247 -4.34 -4.21 -16.57
C GLN A 247 -4.90 -3.95 -17.96
N GLU A 248 -6.21 -3.78 -18.06
CA GLU A 248 -6.85 -3.44 -19.33
C GLU A 248 -6.35 -2.07 -19.78
N ALA A 249 -6.00 -1.95 -21.06
CA ALA A 249 -5.57 -0.69 -21.64
C ALA A 249 -6.71 0.34 -21.55
N VAL A 250 -6.40 1.56 -21.11
CA VAL A 250 -7.36 2.67 -21.05
C VAL A 250 -7.04 3.67 -22.16
N SER A 251 -8.03 4.29 -22.79
CA SER A 251 -7.77 5.31 -23.81
C SER A 251 -7.58 6.70 -23.19
N LEU A 252 -6.78 7.57 -23.82
CA LEU A 252 -6.64 8.97 -23.44
C LEU A 252 -7.99 9.70 -23.42
N PHE A 253 -8.88 9.35 -24.35
CA PHE A 253 -10.25 9.88 -24.38
C PHE A 253 -11.03 9.48 -23.14
N SER A 254 -10.95 8.23 -22.69
CA SER A 254 -11.60 7.78 -21.44
C SER A 254 -11.11 8.57 -20.23
N CYS A 255 -9.79 8.81 -20.13
CA CYS A 255 -9.22 9.65 -19.09
C CYS A 255 -9.75 11.10 -19.18
N LEU A 256 -9.84 11.66 -20.39
CA LEU A 256 -10.37 13.01 -20.62
C LEU A 256 -11.86 13.12 -20.25
N GLU A 257 -12.69 12.14 -20.60
CA GLU A 257 -14.10 12.10 -20.18
C GLU A 257 -14.21 12.05 -18.65
N ALA A 258 -13.38 11.23 -17.98
CA ALA A 258 -13.35 11.16 -16.53
C ALA A 258 -12.97 12.51 -15.91
N PHE A 259 -12.00 13.22 -16.49
CA PHE A 259 -11.59 14.56 -16.04
C PHE A 259 -12.70 15.63 -16.21
N LEU A 260 -13.59 15.47 -17.20
CA LEU A 260 -14.69 16.41 -17.48
C LEU A 260 -16.02 16.01 -16.82
N THR A 261 -16.05 14.85 -16.17
CA THR A 261 -17.24 14.36 -15.46
C THR A 261 -17.50 15.19 -14.20
N GLU A 262 -18.76 15.43 -13.89
CA GLU A 262 -19.16 16.13 -12.66
C GLU A 262 -18.89 15.25 -11.43
N GLU A 263 -18.27 15.84 -10.40
CA GLU A 263 -17.92 15.16 -9.16
C GLU A 263 -18.36 15.96 -7.92
N PRO A 264 -18.81 15.31 -6.83
CA PRO A 264 -19.08 15.99 -5.58
C PRO A 264 -17.77 16.37 -4.88
N LEU A 265 -17.70 17.59 -4.33
CA LEU A 265 -16.56 17.99 -3.50
C LEU A 265 -16.52 17.17 -2.20
N GLY A 266 -15.29 16.83 -1.79
CA GLY A 266 -15.04 16.10 -0.56
C GLY A 266 -15.30 16.93 0.69
N PRO A 267 -15.39 16.31 1.88
CA PRO A 267 -15.58 17.02 3.14
C PRO A 267 -14.47 18.05 3.45
N ASP A 268 -13.24 17.75 3.03
CA ASP A 268 -12.07 18.61 3.26
C ASP A 268 -11.98 19.77 2.24
N ASP A 269 -12.73 19.70 1.13
CA ASP A 269 -12.71 20.66 0.02
C ASP A 269 -14.10 21.28 -0.25
N MET A 270 -14.95 21.39 0.78
CA MET A 270 -16.29 21.94 0.64
C MET A 270 -16.28 23.37 0.10
N TRP A 271 -17.27 23.72 -0.71
CA TRP A 271 -17.39 25.04 -1.30
C TRP A 271 -18.05 26.00 -0.32
N TYR A 272 -17.45 27.18 -0.11
CA TYR A 272 -18.09 28.25 0.64
C TYR A 272 -19.19 28.89 -0.21
N CYS A 273 -20.45 28.68 0.19
CA CYS A 273 -21.60 29.23 -0.51
C CYS A 273 -21.83 30.69 -0.08
N PRO A 274 -21.70 31.69 -0.96
CA PRO A 274 -21.88 33.09 -0.60
C PRO A 274 -23.35 33.44 -0.26
N SER A 275 -24.31 32.62 -0.70
CA SER A 275 -25.73 32.83 -0.37
C SER A 275 -26.15 32.20 0.96
N CYS A 276 -25.48 31.12 1.40
CA CYS A 276 -25.74 30.49 2.68
C CYS A 276 -24.78 30.95 3.79
N GLU A 277 -23.68 31.60 3.41
CA GLU A 277 -22.60 32.04 4.31
C GLU A 277 -21.95 30.88 5.09
N GLU A 278 -21.88 29.69 4.48
CA GLU A 278 -21.28 28.50 5.09
C GLU A 278 -20.69 27.53 4.06
N HIS A 279 -19.87 26.58 4.53
CA HIS A 279 -19.32 25.52 3.70
C HIS A 279 -20.38 24.47 3.39
N ARG A 280 -20.64 24.24 2.10
CA ARG A 280 -21.61 23.28 1.59
C ARG A 280 -20.93 22.25 0.69
N GLN A 281 -21.44 21.03 0.74
CA GLN A 281 -21.07 20.00 -0.21
C GLN A 281 -21.70 20.32 -1.58
N ALA A 282 -20.91 20.93 -2.47
CA ALA A 282 -21.30 21.25 -3.84
C ALA A 282 -20.81 20.20 -4.83
N THR A 283 -21.37 20.18 -6.04
CA THR A 283 -20.80 19.48 -7.18
C THR A 283 -19.91 20.41 -7.99
N LYS A 284 -18.83 19.85 -8.54
CA LYS A 284 -17.87 20.55 -9.38
C LYS A 284 -17.81 19.84 -10.73
N LYS A 285 -17.81 20.64 -11.79
CA LYS A 285 -17.64 20.17 -13.16
C LYS A 285 -16.60 21.04 -13.87
N LEU A 286 -15.76 20.41 -14.67
CA LEU A 286 -14.80 21.08 -15.54
C LEU A 286 -15.25 20.95 -16.99
N ASP A 287 -15.12 22.03 -17.76
CA ASP A 287 -15.38 22.04 -19.20
C ASP A 287 -14.23 22.74 -19.93
N LEU A 288 -13.93 22.31 -21.16
CA LEU A 288 -12.91 22.94 -21.99
C LEU A 288 -13.51 24.10 -22.77
N TRP A 289 -13.14 25.34 -22.42
CA TRP A 289 -13.66 26.52 -23.12
C TRP A 289 -12.91 26.81 -24.43
N MET A 290 -11.58 26.84 -24.38
CA MET A 290 -10.66 27.02 -25.51
C MET A 290 -9.38 26.23 -25.24
N LEU A 291 -8.71 25.75 -26.29
CA LEU A 291 -7.45 25.02 -26.17
C LEU A 291 -6.24 25.83 -26.70
N PRO A 292 -5.02 25.54 -26.24
CA PRO A 292 -3.78 26.18 -26.70
C PRO A 292 -3.23 25.57 -28.00
N ASP A 293 -2.23 26.21 -28.63
CA ASP A 293 -1.50 25.63 -29.75
C ASP A 293 -0.54 24.51 -29.31
N ILE A 294 0.01 24.60 -28.09
CA ILE A 294 0.78 23.54 -27.44
C ILE A 294 -0.04 23.01 -26.27
N LEU A 295 -0.44 21.74 -26.40
CA LEU A 295 -1.31 21.06 -25.46
C LEU A 295 -0.50 20.02 -24.68
N VAL A 296 -0.54 20.10 -23.35
CA VAL A 296 0.20 19.19 -22.49
C VAL A 296 -0.79 18.34 -21.70
N PHE A 297 -0.72 17.02 -21.89
CA PHE A 297 -1.44 16.06 -21.07
C PHE A 297 -0.50 15.46 -20.04
N HIS A 298 -0.81 15.65 -18.77
CA HIS A 298 -0.18 14.97 -17.65
C HIS A 298 -1.10 13.83 -17.21
N LEU A 299 -0.60 12.59 -17.29
CA LEU A 299 -1.29 11.42 -16.77
C LEU A 299 -0.96 11.31 -15.27
N LYS A 300 -1.97 11.45 -14.40
CA LYS A 300 -1.81 11.37 -12.93
C LYS A 300 -1.53 9.95 -12.45
N ARG A 301 -0.35 9.44 -12.79
CA ARG A 301 0.08 8.11 -12.36
C ARG A 301 0.39 8.04 -10.88
N PHE A 302 0.85 9.14 -10.29
CA PHE A 302 1.25 9.13 -8.89
C PHE A 302 0.07 9.42 -7.98
N SER A 303 -0.27 8.43 -7.17
CA SER A 303 -1.23 8.59 -6.09
C SER A 303 -0.47 8.70 -4.77
N TYR A 304 -0.83 9.72 -4.01
CA TYR A 304 -0.34 9.95 -2.66
C TYR A 304 -1.43 9.55 -1.69
N SER A 305 -1.30 8.34 -1.14
CA SER A 305 -1.91 8.05 0.15
C SER A 305 -1.09 8.72 1.24
N ARG A 306 -1.61 8.79 2.49
CA ARG A 306 -0.84 9.39 3.59
C ARG A 306 0.52 8.68 3.76
N TYR A 307 0.61 7.41 3.33
CA TYR A 307 1.78 6.55 3.55
C TYR A 307 2.20 5.74 2.32
N LEU A 308 1.30 5.48 1.37
CA LEU A 308 1.62 4.82 0.10
C LEU A 308 1.86 5.86 -0.98
N LYS A 309 3.06 5.83 -1.52
CA LYS A 309 3.42 6.50 -2.77
C LYS A 309 3.31 5.47 -3.89
N ASN A 310 2.14 5.39 -4.53
CA ASN A 310 1.91 4.43 -5.61
C ASN A 310 2.07 5.08 -6.98
N LYS A 311 2.49 4.29 -7.97
CA LYS A 311 2.48 4.66 -9.37
C LYS A 311 1.55 3.71 -10.13
N LEU A 312 0.57 4.28 -10.83
CA LEU A 312 -0.27 3.56 -11.77
C LEU A 312 0.54 3.26 -13.04
N ASP A 313 0.84 1.98 -13.27
CA ASP A 313 1.51 1.50 -14.48
C ASP A 313 0.53 1.12 -15.62
N THR A 314 -0.74 1.51 -15.50
CA THR A 314 -1.78 1.28 -16.52
C THR A 314 -1.32 1.78 -17.89
N PHE A 315 -1.40 0.91 -18.90
CA PHE A 315 -1.16 1.33 -20.27
C PHE A 315 -2.28 2.28 -20.72
N VAL A 316 -1.89 3.49 -21.16
CA VAL A 316 -2.83 4.47 -21.71
C VAL A 316 -2.58 4.55 -23.21
N ASP A 317 -3.57 4.20 -24.01
CA ASP A 317 -3.52 4.37 -25.47
C ASP A 317 -3.85 5.81 -25.85
N PHE A 318 -2.93 6.48 -26.54
CA PHE A 318 -3.06 7.86 -26.98
C PHE A 318 -2.78 7.98 -28.49
N PRO A 319 -3.48 8.85 -29.24
CA PRO A 319 -3.21 9.04 -30.67
C PRO A 319 -1.86 9.72 -30.90
N VAL A 320 -0.99 9.14 -31.73
CA VAL A 320 0.27 9.85 -32.14
C VAL A 320 -0.06 10.94 -33.15
N HIS A 321 -1.04 10.67 -34.01
CA HIS A 321 -1.50 11.56 -35.08
C HIS A 321 -2.99 11.85 -34.92
N ASN A 322 -3.44 12.99 -35.45
CA ASN A 322 -4.84 13.37 -35.59
C ASN A 322 -5.66 13.29 -34.29
N LEU A 323 -5.11 13.77 -33.16
CA LEU A 323 -5.88 13.89 -31.92
C LEU A 323 -6.91 15.03 -32.07
N ASP A 324 -8.16 14.69 -32.38
CA ASP A 324 -9.26 15.66 -32.51
C ASP A 324 -9.99 15.85 -31.18
N LEU A 325 -9.91 17.08 -30.65
CA LEU A 325 -10.58 17.50 -29.42
C LEU A 325 -11.78 18.42 -29.66
N SER A 326 -12.19 18.63 -30.92
CA SER A 326 -13.23 19.60 -31.28
C SER A 326 -14.56 19.35 -30.57
N LYS A 327 -14.90 18.08 -30.30
CA LYS A 327 -16.13 17.71 -29.57
C LYS A 327 -16.14 18.12 -28.09
N TYR A 328 -14.97 18.38 -27.49
CA TYR A 328 -14.83 18.74 -26.08
C TYR A 328 -14.84 20.25 -25.84
N VAL A 329 -14.60 21.05 -26.88
CA VAL A 329 -14.47 22.51 -26.76
C VAL A 329 -15.84 23.18 -26.81
N LYS A 330 -16.19 23.97 -25.79
CA LYS A 330 -17.48 24.67 -25.71
C LYS A 330 -17.56 25.87 -26.64
N LYS A 331 -16.46 26.61 -26.81
CA LYS A 331 -16.44 27.76 -27.70
C LYS A 331 -16.37 27.29 -29.16
N LYS A 332 -17.41 27.58 -29.93
CA LYS A 332 -17.41 27.40 -31.38
C LYS A 332 -16.81 28.63 -32.05
N ASP A 333 -15.50 28.62 -32.30
CA ASP A 333 -14.78 29.70 -32.99
C ASP A 333 -14.33 29.34 -34.41
N GLY A 334 -14.84 28.23 -34.96
CA GLY A 334 -14.52 27.76 -36.30
C GLY A 334 -13.10 27.21 -36.46
N LYS A 335 -12.34 27.09 -35.37
CA LYS A 335 -10.98 26.54 -35.39
C LYS A 335 -10.99 25.01 -35.33
N SER A 336 -10.00 24.42 -35.98
CA SER A 336 -9.69 22.99 -35.80
C SER A 336 -8.91 22.79 -34.50
N TYR A 337 -9.33 21.81 -33.71
CA TYR A 337 -8.65 21.35 -32.51
C TYR A 337 -8.02 19.97 -32.71
N THR A 338 -7.37 19.77 -33.86
CA THR A 338 -6.57 18.59 -34.18
C THR A 338 -5.10 18.79 -33.79
N TYR A 339 -4.49 17.78 -33.17
CA TYR A 339 -3.11 17.83 -32.68
C TYR A 339 -2.27 16.62 -33.10
N GLU A 340 -0.96 16.85 -33.17
CA GLU A 340 0.10 15.86 -33.43
C GLU A 340 1.00 15.73 -32.20
N LEU A 341 1.32 14.50 -31.79
CA LEU A 341 2.24 14.23 -30.70
C LEU A 341 3.67 14.50 -31.18
N TYR A 342 4.44 15.27 -30.43
CA TYR A 342 5.84 15.56 -30.79
C TYR A 342 6.84 15.25 -29.67
N ALA A 343 6.39 15.08 -28.41
CA ALA A 343 7.24 14.61 -27.34
C ALA A 343 6.46 13.85 -26.25
N ILE A 344 7.18 12.96 -25.55
CA ILE A 344 6.70 12.16 -24.42
C ILE A 344 7.77 12.21 -23.35
N SER A 345 7.41 12.62 -22.13
CA SER A 345 8.22 12.34 -20.95
C SER A 345 7.79 10.99 -20.38
N ASN A 346 8.75 10.07 -20.27
CA ASN A 346 8.53 8.73 -19.73
C ASN A 346 9.07 8.66 -18.30
N HIS A 347 8.43 7.88 -17.44
CA HIS A 347 8.90 7.58 -16.09
C HIS A 347 8.95 6.08 -15.82
N TYR A 348 10.11 5.61 -15.38
CA TYR A 348 10.35 4.23 -14.94
C TYR A 348 10.61 4.18 -13.44
N GLY A 349 10.28 3.05 -12.81
CA GLY A 349 10.38 2.91 -11.36
C GLY A 349 9.26 3.61 -10.61
N GLY A 350 9.44 3.73 -9.29
CA GLY A 350 8.45 4.24 -8.36
C GLY A 350 8.85 5.58 -7.73
N LEU A 351 8.01 6.07 -6.83
CA LEU A 351 8.20 7.35 -6.15
C LEU A 351 9.40 7.40 -5.17
N GLY A 352 9.96 6.25 -4.77
CA GLY A 352 11.15 6.17 -3.92
C GLY A 352 12.47 6.14 -4.70
N GLY A 353 12.40 6.06 -6.02
CA GLY A 353 13.53 5.93 -6.93
C GLY A 353 13.01 5.58 -8.32
N GLY A 354 13.25 6.47 -9.27
CA GLY A 354 12.77 6.36 -10.63
C GLY A 354 13.70 7.06 -11.61
N HIS A 355 13.45 6.85 -12.89
CA HIS A 355 14.26 7.39 -13.97
C HIS A 355 13.37 8.00 -15.04
N TYR A 356 13.71 9.21 -15.48
CA TYR A 356 12.98 9.91 -16.54
C TYR A 356 13.78 9.84 -17.84
N THR A 357 13.07 9.59 -18.93
CA THR A 357 13.62 9.70 -20.29
C THR A 357 12.63 10.46 -21.16
N ALA A 358 13.05 10.84 -22.37
CA ALA A 358 12.14 11.47 -23.32
C ALA A 358 12.14 10.73 -24.66
N PHE A 359 10.95 10.59 -25.26
CA PHE A 359 10.84 10.42 -26.70
C PHE A 359 10.51 11.77 -27.30
N ALA A 360 11.23 12.21 -28.32
CA ALA A 360 10.91 13.43 -29.04
C ALA A 360 11.07 13.24 -30.55
N LYS A 361 10.18 13.88 -31.31
CA LYS A 361 10.20 13.85 -32.76
C LYS A 361 11.03 15.02 -33.28
N LEU A 362 12.07 14.73 -34.05
CA LEU A 362 12.79 15.74 -34.80
C LEU A 362 11.97 16.08 -36.04
N ILE A 363 11.38 17.27 -36.05
CA ILE A 363 10.39 17.70 -37.05
C ILE A 363 10.99 17.72 -38.46
N GLU A 364 12.24 18.16 -38.60
CA GLU A 364 12.94 18.27 -39.89
C GLU A 364 13.17 16.91 -40.55
N GLU A 365 13.43 15.88 -39.76
CA GLU A 365 13.67 14.52 -40.26
C GLU A 365 12.40 13.66 -40.27
N ASN A 366 11.33 14.13 -39.60
CA ASN A 366 10.13 13.35 -39.34
C ASN A 366 10.42 12.00 -38.65
N ARG A 367 11.39 11.97 -37.72
CA ARG A 367 11.83 10.76 -37.00
C ARG A 367 11.82 10.94 -35.49
N TRP A 368 11.55 9.85 -34.77
CA TRP A 368 11.59 9.83 -33.32
C TRP A 368 12.96 9.41 -32.78
N TYR A 369 13.33 10.03 -31.67
CA TYR A 369 14.53 9.72 -30.92
C TYR A 369 14.20 9.52 -29.44
N SER A 370 14.91 8.58 -28.81
CA SER A 370 14.97 8.39 -27.38
C SER A 370 16.17 9.13 -26.81
N PHE A 371 15.90 9.96 -25.80
CA PHE A 371 16.86 10.72 -25.03
C PHE A 371 16.88 10.15 -23.60
N ASP A 372 17.96 9.45 -23.28
CA ASP A 372 18.23 8.85 -21.99
C ASP A 372 19.54 9.42 -21.44
N ASP A 373 19.40 10.53 -20.71
CA ASP A 373 20.50 11.39 -20.25
C ASP A 373 21.45 11.79 -21.39
N SER A 374 22.68 11.28 -21.38
CA SER A 374 23.70 11.55 -22.40
C SER A 374 23.57 10.69 -23.66
N ARG A 375 22.66 9.71 -23.67
CA ARG A 375 22.48 8.76 -24.76
C ARG A 375 21.29 9.16 -25.62
N VAL A 376 21.53 9.30 -26.91
CA VAL A 376 20.49 9.56 -27.92
C VAL A 376 20.47 8.42 -28.92
N SER A 377 19.30 7.86 -29.18
CA SER A 377 19.13 6.75 -30.13
C SER A 377 17.82 6.89 -30.90
N PRO A 378 17.77 6.47 -32.19
CA PRO A 378 16.52 6.47 -32.95
C PRO A 378 15.52 5.45 -32.39
N VAL A 379 14.22 5.77 -32.46
CA VAL A 379 13.12 4.87 -32.07
C VAL A 379 12.01 4.90 -33.13
N ASN A 380 11.29 3.79 -33.32
CA ASN A 380 10.19 3.74 -34.28
C ASN A 380 8.88 4.26 -33.68
N ASP A 381 8.01 4.80 -34.53
CA ASP A 381 6.67 5.27 -34.15
C ASP A 381 5.79 4.20 -33.46
N ALA A 382 6.04 2.91 -33.72
CA ALA A 382 5.33 1.81 -33.06
C ALA A 382 5.76 1.62 -31.59
N ASP A 383 6.97 2.02 -31.23
CA ASP A 383 7.60 1.70 -29.95
C ASP A 383 7.48 2.83 -28.92
N ILE A 384 6.99 4.00 -29.32
CA ILE A 384 6.86 5.16 -28.42
C ILE A 384 5.65 5.07 -27.48
N LYS A 385 4.66 4.21 -27.80
CA LYS A 385 3.49 3.97 -26.95
C LYS A 385 3.83 2.93 -25.90
N THR A 386 4.06 3.37 -24.67
CA THR A 386 4.40 2.48 -23.55
C THR A 386 3.64 2.88 -22.28
N SER A 387 3.57 1.98 -21.31
CA SER A 387 3.04 2.29 -19.97
C SER A 387 3.89 3.30 -19.20
N ALA A 388 5.12 3.57 -19.65
CA ALA A 388 6.01 4.55 -19.04
C ALA A 388 5.62 6.00 -19.38
N ALA A 389 4.82 6.24 -20.42
CA ALA A 389 4.41 7.58 -20.82
C ALA A 389 3.71 8.32 -19.66
N TYR A 390 4.25 9.48 -19.27
CA TYR A 390 3.80 10.24 -18.10
C TYR A 390 3.28 11.64 -18.46
N VAL A 391 3.99 12.35 -19.35
CA VAL A 391 3.54 13.63 -19.90
C VAL A 391 3.60 13.57 -21.42
N LEU A 392 2.49 13.87 -22.09
CA LEU A 392 2.36 13.90 -23.54
C LEU A 392 2.32 15.34 -24.02
N PHE A 393 3.12 15.67 -25.04
CA PHE A 393 3.20 16.99 -25.64
C PHE A 393 2.67 16.96 -27.06
N TYR A 394 1.59 17.72 -27.27
CA TYR A 394 0.86 17.81 -28.52
C TYR A 394 0.98 19.22 -29.10
N GLN A 395 1.16 19.30 -30.41
CA GLN A 395 1.15 20.55 -31.17
C GLN A 395 -0.05 20.58 -32.10
N ARG A 396 -0.77 21.70 -32.11
CA ARG A 396 -1.93 21.90 -32.99
C ARG A 396 -1.50 21.88 -34.45
N VAL A 397 -2.25 21.14 -35.26
CA VAL A 397 -2.12 21.19 -36.72
C VAL A 397 -2.62 22.55 -37.20
N LYS A 398 -1.74 23.35 -37.77
CA LYS A 398 -2.14 24.58 -38.44
C LYS A 398 -2.80 24.21 -39.77
N THR A 399 -4.08 24.50 -39.90
CA THR A 399 -4.72 24.55 -41.21
C THR A 399 -4.23 25.80 -41.92
N GLU A 400 -3.36 25.65 -42.92
CA GLU A 400 -3.13 26.72 -43.89
C GLU A 400 -4.44 26.94 -44.65
N SER A 401 -5.17 28.00 -44.29
CA SER A 401 -6.13 28.60 -45.19
C SER A 401 -5.34 29.04 -46.42
N LYS A 402 -5.48 28.32 -47.54
CA LYS A 402 -5.09 28.81 -48.87
C LYS A 402 -5.90 30.07 -49.16
N ALA A 403 -5.42 31.20 -48.65
CA ALA A 403 -5.79 32.52 -49.13
C ALA A 403 -4.97 32.76 -50.40
N GLU A 404 -5.68 32.68 -51.52
CA GLU A 404 -5.42 33.30 -52.82
C GLU A 404 -4.01 33.88 -53.04
N LEU A 405 -3.19 33.18 -53.84
CA LEU A 405 -2.12 33.85 -54.58
C LEU A 405 -2.66 34.19 -55.98
N GLY A 406 -3.25 35.38 -56.08
CA GLY A 406 -3.43 36.11 -57.34
C GLY A 406 -2.23 37.03 -57.57
N GLU A 407 -1.58 36.80 -58.71
CA GLU A 407 -0.88 37.78 -59.57
C GLU A 407 0.45 38.45 -59.11
N THR A 408 1.52 37.95 -59.73
CA THR A 408 2.58 38.65 -60.50
C THR A 408 2.84 40.15 -60.27
N SER A 409 4.09 40.53 -59.92
CA SER A 409 5.06 41.18 -60.84
C SER A 409 6.14 42.02 -60.12
N GLN A 410 7.37 41.86 -60.63
CA GLN A 410 8.47 42.83 -60.73
C GLN A 410 9.43 43.09 -59.55
N ALA A 411 10.70 42.96 -59.92
CA ALA A 411 11.90 43.14 -59.14
C ALA A 411 12.29 44.61 -58.98
N HIS A 412 12.86 44.96 -57.83
CA HIS A 412 13.89 45.99 -57.73
C HIS A 412 14.81 45.70 -56.53
N ALA A 413 16.11 45.62 -56.81
CA ALA A 413 17.18 45.48 -55.84
C ALA A 413 17.58 46.86 -55.27
N GLY A 414 17.78 46.94 -53.96
CA GLY A 414 18.33 48.10 -53.23
C GLY A 414 18.54 47.76 -51.74
N PRO A 415 19.56 48.33 -51.07
CA PRO A 415 20.28 47.63 -49.99
C PRO A 415 19.61 47.68 -48.61
N LEU A 416 19.85 46.63 -47.83
CA LEU A 416 19.47 46.43 -46.43
C LEU A 416 19.91 47.62 -45.55
N LYS A 417 18.93 48.33 -44.99
CA LYS A 417 19.08 49.08 -43.74
C LYS A 417 18.51 48.23 -42.61
N CYS A 418 19.38 47.81 -41.69
CA CYS A 418 19.01 47.20 -40.42
C CYS A 418 18.20 48.19 -39.58
N HIS A 419 16.89 48.00 -39.51
CA HIS A 419 16.09 48.46 -38.38
C HIS A 419 15.66 47.23 -37.59
N GLY A 420 16.13 47.16 -36.34
CA GLY A 420 15.75 46.13 -35.40
C GLY A 420 14.24 46.09 -35.23
N SER A 421 13.65 44.97 -35.64
CA SER A 421 12.27 44.64 -35.27
C SER A 421 12.33 43.75 -34.05
N VAL A 422 11.64 44.22 -33.03
CA VAL A 422 11.46 43.59 -31.72
C VAL A 422 10.95 42.17 -31.94
N ASN A 423 11.70 41.17 -31.45
CA ASN A 423 11.21 39.81 -31.30
C ASN A 423 9.90 39.87 -30.52
N SER A 424 8.77 39.69 -31.20
CA SER A 424 7.52 39.39 -30.51
C SER A 424 7.71 38.00 -29.93
N ALA A 425 7.99 37.96 -28.62
CA ALA A 425 7.86 36.75 -27.85
C ALA A 425 6.42 36.27 -28.07
N ILE A 426 6.25 35.25 -28.91
CA ILE A 426 5.01 34.50 -28.97
C ILE A 426 4.91 33.86 -27.59
N ALA A 427 4.13 34.51 -26.72
CA ALA A 427 3.73 33.93 -25.46
C ALA A 427 2.90 32.68 -25.80
N SER A 428 3.58 31.55 -25.93
CA SER A 428 2.97 30.24 -26.03
C SER A 428 2.19 30.04 -24.74
N ARG A 429 0.89 30.28 -24.79
CA ARG A 429 -0.01 29.94 -23.70
C ARG A 429 -0.09 28.41 -23.70
N SER A 430 0.70 27.76 -22.86
CA SER A 430 0.59 26.33 -22.59
C SER A 430 -0.57 26.11 -21.61
N ALA A 431 -1.47 25.18 -21.92
CA ALA A 431 -2.43 24.66 -20.94
C ALA A 431 -2.01 23.23 -20.58
N SER A 432 -1.83 22.98 -19.29
CA SER A 432 -1.53 21.67 -18.74
C SER A 432 -2.82 21.04 -18.21
N PHE A 433 -3.20 19.91 -18.78
CA PHE A 433 -4.30 19.10 -18.29
C PHE A 433 -3.74 18.00 -17.43
N VAL A 434 -4.30 17.86 -16.24
CA VAL A 434 -3.89 16.85 -15.29
C VAL A 434 -5.01 15.80 -15.25
N VAL A 435 -4.90 14.81 -16.11
CA VAL A 435 -5.92 13.79 -16.35
C VAL A 435 -5.78 12.69 -15.30
N ILE A 436 -6.88 12.41 -14.58
CA ILE A 436 -6.95 11.44 -13.47
C ILE A 436 -7.06 10.02 -14.01
#